data_AF-A0A2V6KC81-F1
#
_entry.id   AF-A0A2V6KC81-F1
#
_cell.length_a   1.000
_cell.length_b   1.000
_cell.length_c   1.000
_cell.angle_alpha   90.00
_cell.angle_beta   90.00
_cell.angle_gamma   90.00
#
_symmetry.space_group_name_H-M   'P 1'
#
loop_
_entity.id
_entity.type
_entity.pdbx_description
1 polymer ?
#
loop_
_entity_poly.entity_id
_entity_poly.type
_entity_poly.pdbx_seq_one_letter_code
_entity_poly.pdbx_strand_id
1 'polypeptide(L)' 'DPTIRAETDGELFWKITVGKKPMPNYGTRLSATDRWNVINYLRTLGRR' A
#
# COMPACT_ATOMS: atom_id res chain seq x y z
N ASP A 1 9.61 -8.35 3.49
CA ASP A 1 8.78 -8.61 4.66
C ASP A 1 7.64 -9.56 4.26
N PRO A 2 7.54 -10.76 4.83
CA PRO A 2 6.49 -11.72 4.47
C PRO A 2 5.07 -11.20 4.74
N THR A 3 4.94 -10.15 5.56
CA THR A 3 3.68 -9.53 5.96
C THR A 3 2.93 -8.87 4.80
N ILE A 4 3.60 -8.15 3.89
CA ILE A 4 2.94 -7.46 2.75
C ILE A 4 2.21 -8.45 1.83
N ARG A 5 2.73 -9.67 1.67
CA ARG A 5 2.10 -10.70 0.82
C ARG A 5 0.84 -11.29 1.48
N ALA A 6 0.79 -11.33 2.82
CA ALA A 6 -0.33 -11.86 3.59
C ALA A 6 -1.47 -10.83 3.79
N GLU A 7 -1.15 -9.55 3.70
CA GLU A 7 -2.13 -8.47 3.84
C GLU A 7 -3.03 -8.37 2.61
N THR A 8 -4.30 -8.03 2.84
CA THR A 8 -5.27 -7.77 1.78
C THR A 8 -5.03 -6.41 1.12
N ASP A 9 -5.53 -6.23 -0.10
CA ASP A 9 -5.37 -4.95 -0.82
C ASP A 9 -6.03 -3.78 -0.08
N GLY A 10 -7.14 -4.03 0.62
CA GLY A 10 -7.82 -3.03 1.45
C GLY A 10 -6.98 -2.57 2.65
N GLU A 11 -6.29 -3.50 3.31
CA GLU A 11 -5.37 -3.17 4.41
C GLU A 11 -4.18 -2.34 3.94
N LEU A 12 -3.60 -2.70 2.78
CA LEU A 12 -2.53 -1.93 2.16
C LEU A 12 -3.00 -0.52 1.79
N PHE A 13 -4.19 -0.41 1.19
CA PHE A 13 -4.79 0.88 0.86
C PHE A 13 -5.00 1.76 2.10
N TRP A 14 -5.52 1.18 3.18
CA TRP A 14 -5.71 1.88 4.45
C TRP A 14 -4.37 2.35 5.04
N LYS A 15 -3.34 1.50 5.04
CA LYS A 15 -1.99 1.84 5.54
C LYS A 15 -1.35 2.97 4.75
N ILE A 16 -1.48 2.97 3.43
CA ILE A 16 -0.98 4.08 2.60
C ILE A 16 -1.76 5.37 2.89
N THR A 17 -3.07 5.25 3.10
CA THR A 17 -3.96 6.39 3.33
C THR A 17 -3.67 7.07 4.68
N VAL A 18 -3.70 6.29 5.76
CA VAL A 18 -3.63 6.79 7.14
C VAL A 18 -2.19 6.86 7.66
N GLY A 19 -1.30 6.03 7.12
CA GLY A 19 0.03 5.82 7.66
C GLY A 19 0.00 4.90 8.90
N LYS A 20 1.12 4.22 9.15
CA LYS A 20 1.37 3.45 10.38
C LYS A 20 2.84 3.61 10.73
N LYS A 21 3.15 4.10 11.94
CA LYS A 21 4.52 4.35 12.37
C LYS A 21 5.44 3.15 12.04
N PRO A 22 6.62 3.38 11.43
CA PRO A 22 7.23 4.68 11.11
C PRO A 22 6.76 5.32 9.78
N MET A 23 5.90 4.66 9.00
CA MET A 23 5.41 5.16 7.72
C MET A 23 4.45 6.35 7.92
N PRO A 24 4.70 7.51 7.28
CA PRO A 24 3.80 8.67 7.32
C PRO A 24 2.52 8.42 6.52
N ASN A 25 1.54 9.31 6.66
CA ASN A 25 0.34 9.28 5.82
C ASN A 25 0.66 9.70 4.38
N TYR A 26 -0.01 9.10 3.41
CA TYR A 26 0.10 9.48 1.99
C TYR A 26 -1.26 9.79 1.37
N GLY A 27 -2.37 9.72 2.11
CA GLY A 27 -3.70 10.00 1.60
C GLY A 27 -3.92 11.41 1.03
N THR A 28 -3.13 12.40 1.48
CA THR A 28 -3.16 13.77 0.95
C THR A 28 -2.16 14.01 -0.19
N ARG A 29 -1.13 13.14 -0.30
CA ARG A 29 -0.06 13.25 -1.31
C ARG A 29 -0.35 12.44 -2.57
N LEU A 30 -1.13 11.38 -2.44
CA LEU A 30 -1.48 10.46 -3.52
C LEU A 30 -3.00 10.43 -3.71
N SER A 31 -3.43 10.51 -4.97
CA SER A 31 -4.84 10.29 -5.32
C SER A 31 -5.26 8.86 -4.93
N ALA A 32 -6.57 8.58 -4.89
CA ALA A 32 -7.04 7.21 -4.67
C ALA A 32 -6.53 6.26 -5.77
N THR A 33 -6.52 6.72 -7.02
CA THR A 33 -6.01 5.97 -8.18
C THR A 33 -4.52 5.65 -8.04
N ASP A 34 -3.70 6.63 -7.65
CA ASP A 34 -2.26 6.40 -7.49
C ASP A 34 -1.97 5.41 -6.36
N ARG A 35 -2.74 5.44 -5.27
CA ARG A 35 -2.63 4.46 -4.18
C ARG A 35 -2.93 3.04 -4.66
N TRP A 36 -3.95 2.85 -5.49
CA TRP A 36 -4.24 1.56 -6.12
C TRP A 36 -3.13 1.12 -7.08
N ASN A 37 -2.59 2.04 -7.87
CA ASN A 37 -1.46 1.73 -8.77
C ASN A 37 -0.21 1.26 -8.00
N VAL A 38 0.08 1.88 -6.85
CA VAL A 38 1.17 1.44 -5.96
C VAL A 38 0.94 0.02 -5.45
N ILE A 39 -0.28 -0.31 -5.03
CA ILE A 39 -0.63 -1.68 -4.57
C ILE A 39 -0.46 -2.67 -5.73
N ASN A 40 -0.98 -2.35 -6.92
CA ASN A 40 -0.83 -3.20 -8.09
C ASN A 40 0.65 -3.47 -8.41
N TYR A 41 1.49 -2.43 -8.36
CA TYR A 41 2.93 -2.55 -8.55
C TYR A 41 3.58 -3.44 -7.46
N LEU A 42 3.23 -3.26 -6.18
CA LEU A 42 3.69 -4.13 -5.09
C LEU A 42 3.33 -5.61 -5.33
N ARG A 43 2.14 -5.89 -5.87
CA ARG A 43 1.70 -7.26 -6.19
C ARG A 43 2.51 -7.89 -7.32
N THR A 44 2.98 -7.11 -8.30
CA THR A 44 3.84 -7.65 -9.37
C THR A 44 5.23 -8.00 -8.86
N LEU A 45 5.77 -7.23 -7.90
CA LEU A 45 7.06 -7.51 -7.27
C LEU A 45 7.04 -8.78 -6.40
N GLY A 46 5.88 -9.13 -5.85
CA GLY A 46 5.69 -10.34 -5.03
C GLY A 46 5.69 -11.66 -5.81
N ARG A 47 5.73 -11.62 -7.15
CA ARG A 47 5.74 -12.81 -8.03
C ARG A 47 7.13 -13.25 -8.48
N ARG A 48 8.19 -12.53 -8.09
CA ARG A 48 9.58 -12.98 -8.22
C ARG A 48 10.11 -13.57 -6.90
#